data_AF-A0A7X7ALL3-F1
#
_entry.id   AF-A0A7X7ALL3-F1
#
_cell.length_a   1.000
_cell.length_b   1.000
_cell.length_c   1.000
_cell.angle_alpha   90.00
_cell.angle_beta   90.00
_cell.angle_gamma   90.00
#
_symmetry.space_group_name_H-M   'P 1'
#
loop_
_entity.id
_entity.type
_entity.pdbx_description
1 polymer ?
#
loop_
_entity_poly.entity_id
_entity_poly.type
_entity_poly.pdbx_seq_one_letter_code
_entity_poly.pdbx_strand_id
1 'polypeptide(L)'
;MNSAAPADSRKPRPQNTFKAQAGYVPGMEASDMRRETLCFEAHGQGAEIDVLRPTPAQLATLADSIATAQKRLANLPVMDIVDAIDRTIARMLEADTPERREVERLLPIISGFSPEMTRLGINASLKAFRRPQLLRFLVEDFSDPGLLDDFRPRAKGGWTRACGPA
;
A
#
# COMPACT_ATOMS: atom_id res chain seq x y z
N MET A 1 55.85 8.87 23.32
CA MET A 1 54.54 9.55 23.17
C MET A 1 53.76 8.80 22.10
N ASN A 2 52.86 7.92 22.52
CA ASN A 2 51.95 7.17 21.65
C ASN A 2 50.84 8.12 21.16
N SER A 3 50.67 8.24 19.84
CA SER A 3 49.48 8.84 19.25
C SER A 3 48.66 7.72 18.63
N ALA A 4 47.50 7.44 19.24
CA ALA A 4 46.57 6.42 18.81
C ALA A 4 45.81 6.88 17.55
N ALA A 5 45.74 6.01 16.55
CA ALA A 5 44.89 6.20 15.38
C ALA A 5 43.40 6.19 15.77
N PRO A 6 42.53 6.96 15.08
CA PRO A 6 41.11 6.99 15.39
C PRO A 6 40.46 5.64 15.05
N ALA A 7 39.72 5.10 16.01
CA ALA A 7 38.93 3.90 15.86
C ALA A 7 37.85 4.11 14.80
N ASP A 8 37.96 3.33 13.73
CA ASP A 8 36.97 3.20 12.67
C ASP A 8 35.69 2.58 13.24
N SER A 9 34.70 3.42 13.53
CA SER A 9 33.38 3.05 14.06
C SER A 9 32.46 2.50 12.97
N ARG A 10 32.98 1.62 12.11
CA ARG A 10 32.16 0.80 11.22
C ARG A 10 31.31 -0.14 12.09
N LYS A 11 30.00 0.13 12.14
CA LYS A 11 29.01 -0.82 12.68
C LYS A 11 29.31 -2.20 12.10
N PRO A 12 29.26 -3.27 12.92
CA PRO A 12 29.49 -4.62 12.42
C PRO A 12 28.51 -4.88 11.27
N ARG A 13 29.05 -5.31 10.12
CA ARG A 13 28.22 -5.67 8.96
C ARG A 13 27.16 -6.67 9.42
N PRO A 14 25.89 -6.50 8.99
CA PRO A 14 24.84 -7.44 9.34
C PRO A 14 25.20 -8.85 8.88
N GLN A 15 24.85 -9.85 9.69
CA GLN A 15 25.21 -11.25 9.43
C GLN A 15 24.45 -11.83 8.22
N ASN A 16 23.30 -11.23 7.87
CA ASN A 16 22.52 -11.56 6.69
C ASN A 16 21.97 -10.27 6.07
N THR A 17 22.21 -10.05 4.77
CA THR A 17 21.65 -8.94 4.00
C THR A 17 20.65 -9.47 2.98
N PHE A 18 19.39 -9.08 3.09
CA PHE A 18 18.36 -9.41 2.11
C PHE A 18 18.38 -8.41 0.95
N LYS A 19 18.04 -8.87 -0.26
CA LYS A 19 17.90 -8.03 -1.45
C LYS A 19 16.50 -8.17 -2.00
N ALA A 20 15.85 -7.05 -2.28
CA ALA A 20 14.53 -7.03 -2.91
C ALA A 20 14.37 -5.83 -3.83
N GLN A 21 13.38 -5.92 -4.72
CA GLN A 21 12.98 -4.83 -5.59
C GLN A 21 11.62 -4.33 -5.16
N ALA A 22 11.44 -3.01 -5.12
CA ALA A 22 10.16 -2.41 -4.74
C ALA A 22 9.78 -1.26 -5.67
N GLY A 23 8.48 -0.96 -5.69
CA GLY A 23 7.89 0.08 -6.52
C GLY A 23 7.08 -0.49 -7.68
N TYR A 24 5.98 0.19 -7.96
CA TYR A 24 5.11 -0.06 -9.10
C TYR A 24 4.60 1.31 -9.56
N VAL A 25 4.73 1.58 -10.86
CA VAL A 25 4.21 2.81 -11.46
C VAL A 25 3.23 2.43 -12.58
N PRO A 26 1.92 2.66 -12.40
CA PRO A 26 0.92 2.33 -13.41
C PRO A 26 1.23 2.96 -14.77
N GLY A 27 1.13 2.15 -15.84
CA GLY A 27 1.27 2.63 -17.22
C GLY A 27 2.70 2.89 -17.68
N MET A 28 3.71 2.44 -16.91
CA MET A 28 5.12 2.54 -17.30
C MET A 28 5.87 1.27 -16.94
N GLU A 29 6.83 0.90 -17.78
CA GLU A 29 7.69 -0.24 -17.52
C GLU A 29 8.78 0.12 -16.52
N ALA A 30 9.05 -0.80 -15.58
CA ALA A 30 10.10 -0.61 -14.59
C ALA A 30 11.51 -0.51 -15.20
N SER A 31 11.71 -1.02 -16.43
CA SER A 31 12.97 -0.91 -17.18
C SER A 31 13.30 0.51 -17.60
N ASP A 32 12.29 1.36 -17.77
CA ASP A 32 12.44 2.73 -18.26
C ASP A 32 12.73 3.71 -17.13
N MET A 33 12.85 3.20 -15.91
CA MET A 33 13.02 3.98 -14.70
C MET A 33 14.36 3.73 -14.06
N ARG A 34 14.96 4.84 -13.61
CA ARG A 34 16.13 4.77 -12.75
C ARG A 34 15.74 4.08 -11.43
N ARG A 35 16.65 3.25 -10.94
CA ARG A 35 16.57 2.66 -9.60
C ARG A 35 17.55 3.32 -8.64
N GLU A 36 17.16 3.34 -7.38
CA GLU A 36 17.99 3.75 -6.26
C GLU A 36 17.95 2.63 -5.22
N THR A 37 19.11 2.21 -4.72
CA THR A 37 19.19 1.21 -3.66
C THR A 37 19.12 1.90 -2.31
N LEU A 38 18.14 1.53 -1.49
CA LEU A 38 18.01 1.96 -0.10
C LEU A 38 18.50 0.85 0.82
N CYS A 39 19.39 1.18 1.74
CA CYS A 39 19.95 0.23 2.71
C CYS A 39 19.34 0.45 4.09
N PHE A 40 18.89 -0.64 4.72
CA PHE A 40 18.29 -0.66 6.05
C PHE A 40 19.01 -1.67 6.93
N GLU A 41 19.07 -1.40 8.23
CA GLU A 41 19.65 -2.31 9.22
C GLU A 41 18.83 -2.28 10.51
N ALA A 42 18.37 -3.45 10.95
CA ALA A 42 17.75 -3.64 12.26
C ALA A 42 17.91 -5.10 12.69
N HIS A 43 17.86 -5.36 14.01
CA HIS A 43 17.89 -6.72 14.56
C HIS A 43 19.10 -7.57 14.11
N GLY A 44 20.25 -6.92 13.82
CA GLY A 44 21.45 -7.60 13.30
C GLY A 44 21.34 -8.07 11.84
N GLN A 45 20.28 -7.69 11.14
CA GLN A 45 20.00 -7.99 9.75
C GLN A 45 20.08 -6.73 8.89
N GLY A 46 20.42 -6.89 7.62
CA GLY A 46 20.45 -5.85 6.61
C GLY A 46 19.40 -6.09 5.52
N ALA A 47 18.93 -5.03 4.88
CA ALA A 47 18.12 -5.10 3.67
C ALA A 47 18.57 -4.04 2.65
N GLU A 48 18.81 -4.46 1.43
CA GLU A 48 19.05 -3.61 0.26
C GLU A 48 17.80 -3.66 -0.63
N ILE A 49 17.13 -2.51 -0.79
CA ILE A 49 15.87 -2.40 -1.52
C ILE A 49 16.07 -1.49 -2.73
N ASP A 50 15.99 -2.07 -3.93
CA ASP A 50 16.03 -1.31 -5.17
C ASP A 50 14.65 -0.72 -5.46
N VAL A 51 14.50 0.58 -5.23
CA VAL A 51 13.25 1.32 -5.45
C VAL A 51 13.25 2.07 -6.78
N LEU A 52 12.10 2.14 -7.43
CA LEU A 52 11.90 3.01 -8.60
C LEU A 52 12.00 4.48 -8.21
N ARG A 53 12.81 5.25 -8.94
CA ARG A 53 12.97 6.70 -8.78
C ARG A 53 12.51 7.41 -10.06
N PRO A 54 11.20 7.65 -10.21
CA PRO A 54 10.67 8.34 -11.39
C PRO A 54 11.19 9.77 -11.47
N THR A 55 11.45 10.22 -12.69
CA THR A 55 11.82 11.61 -12.99
C THR A 55 10.60 12.54 -12.89
N PRO A 56 10.79 13.87 -12.78
CA PRO A 56 9.66 14.82 -12.80
C PRO A 56 8.75 14.66 -14.02
N ALA A 57 9.30 14.36 -15.20
CA ALA A 57 8.52 14.13 -16.42
C ALA A 57 7.68 12.84 -16.35
N GLN A 58 8.24 11.76 -15.78
CA GLN A 58 7.50 10.52 -15.53
C GLN A 58 6.42 10.72 -14.46
N LEU A 59 6.68 11.52 -13.42
CA LEU A 59 5.64 11.87 -12.44
C LEU A 59 4.50 12.68 -13.05
N ALA A 60 4.78 13.61 -13.97
CA ALA A 60 3.74 14.34 -14.70
C ALA A 60 2.89 13.40 -15.55
N THR A 61 3.53 12.47 -16.26
CA THR A 61 2.82 11.46 -17.07
C THR A 61 1.97 10.51 -16.19
N LEU A 62 2.47 10.15 -15.01
CA LEU A 62 1.70 9.38 -14.03
C LEU A 62 0.47 10.16 -13.54
N ALA A 63 0.61 11.46 -13.27
CA ALA A 63 -0.51 12.30 -12.87
C ALA A 63 -1.61 12.36 -13.95
N ASP A 64 -1.22 12.51 -15.22
CA ASP A 64 -2.16 12.49 -16.35
C ASP A 64 -2.88 11.14 -16.49
N SER A 65 -2.16 10.04 -16.26
CA SER A 65 -2.71 8.69 -16.24
C SER A 65 -3.73 8.51 -15.11
N ILE A 66 -3.42 9.01 -13.91
CA ILE A 66 -4.34 8.99 -12.76
C ILE A 66 -5.60 9.84 -13.06
N ALA A 67 -5.45 11.04 -13.63
CA ALA A 67 -6.58 11.89 -14.01
C ALA A 67 -7.49 11.21 -15.06
N THR A 68 -6.90 10.46 -15.99
CA THR A 68 -7.66 9.67 -16.97
C THR A 68 -8.37 8.49 -16.31
N ALA A 69 -7.69 7.76 -15.43
CA ALA A 69 -8.26 6.63 -14.70
C ALA A 69 -9.40 7.05 -13.76
N GLN A 70 -9.33 8.26 -13.18
CA GLN A 70 -10.40 8.83 -12.35
C GLN A 70 -11.73 8.90 -13.11
N LYS A 71 -11.72 9.26 -14.40
CA LYS A 71 -12.95 9.31 -15.22
C LYS A 71 -13.59 7.93 -15.37
N ARG A 72 -12.77 6.88 -15.49
CA ARG A 72 -13.26 5.50 -15.53
C ARG A 72 -13.78 5.09 -14.16
N LEU A 73 -13.03 5.38 -13.09
CA LEU A 73 -13.40 5.03 -11.72
C LEU A 73 -14.71 5.68 -11.28
N ALA A 74 -14.97 6.92 -11.69
CA ALA A 74 -16.20 7.66 -11.40
C ALA A 74 -17.47 7.01 -11.98
N ASN A 75 -17.32 6.13 -12.99
CA ASN A 75 -18.43 5.41 -13.60
C ASN A 75 -18.59 3.98 -13.07
N LEU A 76 -17.73 3.54 -12.15
CA LEU A 76 -17.85 2.22 -11.53
C LEU A 76 -18.83 2.27 -10.34
N PRO A 77 -19.66 1.23 -10.15
CA PRO A 77 -20.41 1.08 -8.93
C PRO A 77 -19.47 1.07 -7.72
N VAL A 78 -19.79 1.85 -6.70
CA VAL A 78 -19.09 1.90 -5.42
C VAL A 78 -19.02 0.51 -4.80
N MET A 79 -20.08 -0.29 -4.91
CA MET A 79 -20.04 -1.67 -4.42
C MET A 79 -19.01 -2.55 -5.15
N ASP A 80 -18.81 -2.36 -6.45
CA ASP A 80 -17.78 -3.07 -7.21
C ASP A 80 -16.36 -2.64 -6.78
N ILE A 81 -16.18 -1.35 -6.44
CA ILE A 81 -14.93 -0.85 -5.87
C ILE A 81 -14.67 -1.48 -4.51
N VAL A 82 -15.68 -1.51 -3.63
CA VAL A 82 -15.59 -2.16 -2.32
C VAL A 82 -15.22 -3.64 -2.46
N ASP A 83 -15.83 -4.36 -3.41
CA ASP A 83 -15.52 -5.77 -3.64
C ASP A 83 -14.13 -5.98 -4.25
N ALA A 84 -13.67 -5.08 -5.12
CA ALA A 84 -12.31 -5.13 -5.64
C ALA A 84 -11.26 -4.92 -4.53
N ILE A 85 -11.50 -3.96 -3.63
CA ILE A 85 -10.65 -3.73 -2.47
C ILE A 85 -10.69 -4.96 -1.54
N ASP A 86 -11.88 -5.48 -1.21
CA ASP A 86 -12.01 -6.63 -0.31
C ASP A 86 -11.26 -7.86 -0.83
N ARG A 87 -11.39 -8.19 -2.12
CA ARG A 87 -10.66 -9.30 -2.75
C ARG A 87 -9.14 -9.09 -2.67
N THR A 88 -8.67 -7.87 -2.92
CA THR A 88 -7.25 -7.54 -2.86
C THR A 88 -6.71 -7.71 -1.43
N ILE A 89 -7.43 -7.16 -0.45
CA ILE A 89 -7.06 -7.24 0.96
C ILE A 89 -7.15 -8.67 1.48
N ALA A 90 -8.13 -9.46 1.04
CA ALA A 90 -8.23 -10.88 1.37
C ALA A 90 -6.96 -11.62 0.95
N ARG A 91 -6.50 -11.41 -0.29
CA ARG A 91 -5.24 -11.99 -0.79
C ARG A 91 -4.03 -11.50 -0.01
N MET A 92 -3.96 -10.23 0.36
CA MET A 92 -2.84 -9.68 1.16
C MET A 92 -2.80 -10.20 2.61
N LEU A 93 -3.93 -10.69 3.13
CA LEU A 93 -4.03 -11.31 4.44
C LEU A 93 -3.70 -12.81 4.42
N GLU A 94 -3.58 -13.44 3.26
CA GLU A 94 -3.17 -14.83 3.14
C GLU A 94 -1.71 -15.00 3.56
N ALA A 95 -1.52 -15.59 4.74
CA ALA A 95 -0.22 -15.70 5.41
C ALA A 95 0.85 -16.45 4.62
N ASP A 96 0.44 -17.36 3.73
CA ASP A 96 1.35 -18.25 3.00
C ASP A 96 1.72 -17.80 1.59
N THR A 97 1.24 -16.64 1.17
CA THR A 97 1.63 -16.07 -0.13
C THR A 97 3.11 -15.67 -0.11
N PRO A 98 3.86 -15.88 -1.21
CA PRO A 98 5.25 -15.46 -1.32
C PRO A 98 5.45 -13.98 -0.98
N GLU A 99 4.53 -13.13 -1.46
CA GLU A 99 4.52 -11.69 -1.23
C GLU A 99 4.36 -11.38 0.27
N ARG A 100 3.47 -12.10 0.97
CA ARG A 100 3.27 -11.91 2.41
C ARG A 100 4.49 -12.29 3.22
N ARG A 101 5.14 -13.41 2.89
CA ARG A 101 6.38 -13.85 3.55
C ARG A 101 7.54 -12.89 3.32
N GLU A 102 7.63 -12.31 2.12
CA GLU A 102 8.62 -11.29 1.81
C GLU A 102 8.38 -10.01 2.63
N VAL A 103 7.14 -9.53 2.68
CA VAL A 103 6.74 -8.36 3.48
C VAL A 103 7.04 -8.56 4.98
N GLU A 104 6.66 -9.71 5.55
CA GLU A 104 6.91 -10.02 6.97
C GLU A 104 8.40 -10.16 7.31
N ARG A 105 9.24 -10.51 6.32
CA ARG A 105 10.69 -10.59 6.49
C ARG A 105 11.36 -9.21 6.38
N LEU A 106 10.94 -8.39 5.43
CA LEU A 106 11.61 -7.12 5.11
C LEU A 106 11.13 -5.95 5.98
N LEU A 107 9.83 -5.85 6.26
CA LEU A 107 9.29 -4.69 6.99
C LEU A 107 9.87 -4.51 8.40
N PRO A 108 10.16 -5.56 9.21
CA PRO A 108 10.82 -5.38 10.50
C PRO A 108 12.20 -4.73 10.37
N ILE A 109 12.93 -5.06 9.31
CA ILE A 109 14.26 -4.50 9.02
C ILE A 109 14.15 -3.04 8.54
N ILE A 110 13.21 -2.77 7.62
CA ILE A 110 13.00 -1.45 7.03
C ILE A 110 12.44 -0.45 8.07
N SER A 111 11.50 -0.88 8.90
CA SER A 111 10.83 -0.01 9.89
C SER A 111 11.54 0.03 11.25
N GLY A 112 12.37 -0.97 11.56
CA GLY A 112 12.98 -1.15 12.88
C GLY A 112 12.03 -1.73 13.95
N PHE A 113 10.76 -1.99 13.62
CA PHE A 113 9.82 -2.65 14.53
C PHE A 113 10.16 -4.12 14.73
N SER A 114 9.69 -4.71 15.84
CA SER A 114 9.85 -6.16 16.04
C SER A 114 9.00 -6.93 15.02
N PRO A 115 9.42 -8.15 14.61
CA PRO A 115 8.64 -9.00 13.71
C PRO A 115 7.19 -9.21 14.17
N GLU A 116 6.96 -9.37 15.47
CA GLU A 116 5.64 -9.57 16.05
C GLU A 116 4.77 -8.31 15.92
N MET A 117 5.33 -7.14 16.23
CA MET A 117 4.62 -5.87 16.08
C MET A 117 4.29 -5.59 14.62
N THR A 118 5.25 -5.81 13.72
CA THR A 118 5.03 -5.66 12.28
C THR A 118 3.91 -6.58 11.79
N ARG A 119 3.94 -7.86 12.15
CA ARG A 119 2.90 -8.82 11.77
C ARG A 119 1.52 -8.42 12.29
N LEU A 120 1.43 -8.01 13.56
CA LEU A 120 0.17 -7.56 14.16
C LEU A 120 -0.34 -6.29 13.48
N GLY A 121 0.55 -5.32 13.25
CA GLY A 121 0.26 -4.04 12.62
C GLY A 121 -0.26 -4.20 11.20
N ILE A 122 0.42 -4.97 10.35
CA ILE A 122 -0.03 -5.23 8.97
C ILE A 122 -1.41 -5.89 8.98
N ASN A 123 -1.63 -6.91 9.83
CA ASN A 123 -2.91 -7.59 9.91
C ASN A 123 -4.04 -6.66 10.36
N ALA A 124 -3.80 -5.83 11.37
CA ALA A 124 -4.78 -4.87 11.86
C ALA A 124 -5.10 -3.82 10.79
N SER A 125 -4.08 -3.24 10.15
CA SER A 125 -4.24 -2.23 9.10
C SER A 125 -5.00 -2.78 7.89
N LEU A 126 -4.63 -3.96 7.39
CA LEU A 126 -5.33 -4.58 6.25
C LEU A 126 -6.79 -4.90 6.60
N LYS A 127 -7.06 -5.42 7.80
CA LYS A 127 -8.45 -5.73 8.23
C LYS A 127 -9.36 -4.50 8.25
N ALA A 128 -8.83 -3.30 8.40
CA ALA A 128 -9.61 -2.05 8.32
C ALA A 128 -10.19 -1.79 6.92
N PHE A 129 -9.64 -2.42 5.88
CA PHE A 129 -10.08 -2.30 4.49
C PHE A 129 -10.89 -3.51 3.99
N ARG A 130 -11.30 -4.42 4.88
CA ARG A 130 -12.24 -5.49 4.52
C ARG A 130 -13.65 -4.91 4.35
N ARG A 131 -14.47 -5.58 3.54
CA ARG A 131 -15.83 -5.16 3.16
C ARG A 131 -16.68 -4.69 4.35
N PRO A 132 -16.78 -5.42 5.49
CA PRO A 132 -17.59 -4.97 6.62
C PRO A 132 -17.16 -3.60 7.18
N GLN A 133 -15.86 -3.34 7.23
CA GLN A 133 -15.29 -2.09 7.73
C GLN A 133 -15.49 -0.95 6.73
N LEU A 134 -15.27 -1.21 5.44
CA LEU A 134 -15.56 -0.25 4.37
C LEU A 134 -17.04 0.15 4.35
N LEU A 135 -17.94 -0.83 4.43
CA LEU A 135 -19.38 -0.56 4.50
C LEU A 135 -19.74 0.22 5.76
N ARG A 136 -19.07 -0.01 6.88
CA ARG A 136 -19.31 0.77 8.10
C ARG A 136 -18.97 2.25 7.91
N PHE A 137 -17.88 2.57 7.21
CA PHE A 137 -17.57 3.96 6.85
C PHE A 137 -18.62 4.55 5.92
N LEU A 138 -19.09 3.79 4.92
CA LEU A 138 -20.12 4.29 4.00
C LEU A 138 -21.47 4.51 4.70
N VAL A 139 -21.85 3.64 5.64
CA VAL A 139 -23.11 3.74 6.40
C VAL A 139 -23.14 4.98 7.30
N GLU A 140 -21.99 5.43 7.78
CA GLU A 140 -21.85 6.62 8.63
C GLU A 140 -22.35 7.88 7.91
N ASP A 141 -22.01 8.03 6.62
CA ASP A 141 -22.46 9.15 5.78
C ASP A 141 -23.77 8.86 5.03
N PHE A 142 -24.00 7.59 4.64
CA PHE A 142 -25.12 7.15 3.83
C PHE A 142 -25.77 5.91 4.44
N SER A 143 -26.88 6.09 5.17
CA SER A 143 -27.53 4.99 5.90
C SER A 143 -27.84 3.73 5.06
N ASP A 144 -28.06 3.88 3.74
CA ASP A 144 -28.03 2.78 2.76
C ASP A 144 -26.94 3.06 1.71
N PRO A 145 -25.74 2.46 1.80
CA PRO A 145 -24.65 2.68 0.84
C PRO A 145 -25.03 2.37 -0.61
N GLY A 146 -26.05 1.53 -0.83
CA GLY A 146 -26.54 1.19 -2.15
C GLY A 146 -27.12 2.36 -2.93
N LEU A 147 -27.43 3.49 -2.26
CA LEU A 147 -27.92 4.72 -2.89
C LEU A 147 -26.85 5.46 -3.70
N LEU A 148 -25.57 5.10 -3.52
CA LEU A 148 -24.45 5.62 -4.31
C LEU A 148 -24.45 5.06 -5.73
N ASP A 149 -25.01 3.86 -5.92
CA ASP A 149 -24.97 3.14 -7.20
C ASP A 149 -26.27 3.29 -7.99
N ASP A 150 -27.40 3.22 -7.30
CA ASP A 150 -28.71 3.23 -7.94
C ASP A 150 -29.78 3.87 -7.05
N PHE A 151 -30.97 4.08 -7.63
CA PHE A 151 -32.15 4.49 -6.90
C PHE A 151 -32.54 3.45 -5.85
N ARG A 152 -32.69 3.91 -4.61
CA ARG A 152 -33.15 3.13 -3.48
C ARG A 152 -34.53 3.60 -2.99
N PRO A 153 -35.43 2.69 -2.62
CA PRO A 153 -36.75 3.06 -2.11
C PRO A 153 -36.63 3.71 -0.72
N ARG A 154 -37.46 4.71 -0.45
CA ARG A 154 -37.53 5.37 0.86
C ARG A 154 -38.70 4.84 1.69
N ALA A 155 -38.54 4.85 3.01
CA ALA A 155 -39.58 4.44 3.96
C ALA A 155 -40.90 5.23 3.83
N LYS A 156 -40.84 6.51 3.40
CA LYS A 156 -42.01 7.38 3.18
C LYS A 156 -42.48 7.40 1.72
N GLY A 157 -42.03 6.46 0.90
CA GLY A 157 -42.33 6.40 -0.54
C GLY A 157 -41.36 7.21 -1.42
N GLY A 158 -41.38 6.86 -2.70
CA GLY A 158 -40.46 7.38 -3.71
C GLY A 158 -39.06 6.76 -3.64
N TRP A 159 -38.17 7.25 -4.51
CA TRP A 159 -36.82 6.73 -4.69
C TRP A 159 -35.78 7.84 -4.47
N THR A 160 -34.59 7.48 -4.02
CA THR A 160 -33.47 8.41 -3.82
C THR A 160 -32.17 7.81 -4.31
N ARG A 161 -31.28 8.66 -4.80
CA ARG A 161 -29.94 8.31 -5.26
C ARG A 161 -29.01 9.48 -4.91
N ALA A 162 -27.80 9.20 -4.46
CA ALA A 162 -26.80 10.25 -4.29
C ALA A 162 -26.11 10.53 -5.63
N CYS A 163 -25.87 11.80 -5.90
CA CYS A 163 -25.07 12.26 -7.02
C CYS A 163 -23.89 13.06 -6.44
N GLY A 164 -22.67 12.70 -6.86
CA GLY A 164 -21.47 13.49 -6.52
C GLY A 164 -21.45 14.85 -7.25
N PRO A 165 -20.56 15.77 -6.85
CA PRO A 165 -20.35 17.02 -7.57
C PRO A 165 -19.90 16.77 -9.01
N ALA A 166 -20.36 17.63 -9.92
CA ALA A 166 -20.00 17.62 -11.34
C ALA A 166 -18.61 18.20 -11.60
#